data_AF-C7DRP7-F1
#
_entry.id   AF-C7DRP7-F1
#
_cell.length_a   1.000
_cell.length_b   1.000
_cell.length_c   1.000
_cell.angle_alpha   90.00
_cell.angle_beta   90.00
_cell.angle_gamma   90.00
#
_symmetry.space_group_name_H-M   'P 1'
#
loop_
_entity.id
_entity.type
_entity.pdbx_description
1 polymer ?
#
loop_
_entity_poly.entity_id
_entity_poly.type
_entity_poly.pdbx_seq_one_letter_code
_entity_poly.pdbx_strand_id
1 'polypeptide(L)'
;MPPILFFTGRVIGVKDCRDRNTPDPYRYQQRVWYPYISPLDPCPPQRVKTYVVAPNQFLGFQPPGLPQYPPHKALRRGTLWPVLYSPYPPKKTPREER
;
A
#
# COMPACT_ATOMS: atom_id res chain seq x y z
N MET A 1 -34.59 -34.29 34.93
CA MET A 1 -33.15 -34.23 34.60
C MET A 1 -33.00 -33.46 33.29
N PRO A 2 -32.73 -32.14 33.32
CA PRO A 2 -32.60 -31.35 32.09
C PRO A 2 -31.25 -31.62 31.41
N PRO A 3 -31.19 -31.70 30.07
CA PRO A 3 -29.93 -31.85 29.36
C PRO A 3 -29.14 -30.53 29.36
N ILE A 4 -27.84 -30.69 29.50
CA ILE A 4 -26.81 -29.65 29.62
C ILE A 4 -26.77 -28.81 28.33
N LEU A 5 -26.95 -27.49 28.48
CA LEU A 5 -26.68 -26.49 27.45
C LEU A 5 -25.18 -26.46 27.16
N PHE A 6 -24.75 -27.05 26.04
CA PHE A 6 -23.43 -26.79 25.49
C PHE A 6 -23.42 -25.39 24.90
N PHE A 7 -22.83 -24.43 25.63
CA PHE A 7 -22.43 -23.16 25.06
C PHE A 7 -21.37 -23.45 23.98
N THR A 8 -21.80 -23.52 22.72
CA THR A 8 -20.87 -23.39 21.59
C THR A 8 -20.35 -21.96 21.61
N GLY A 9 -19.28 -21.75 22.38
CA GLY A 9 -18.52 -20.51 22.36
C GLY A 9 -18.05 -20.27 20.94
N ARG A 10 -18.73 -19.36 20.24
CA ARG A 10 -18.23 -18.78 19.01
C ARG A 10 -16.97 -18.02 19.42
N VAL A 11 -15.80 -18.65 19.25
CA VAL A 11 -14.53 -17.94 19.25
C VAL A 11 -14.73 -16.78 18.29
N ILE A 12 -14.68 -15.56 18.82
CA ILE A 12 -14.68 -14.34 18.02
C ILE A 12 -13.45 -14.50 17.15
N GLY A 13 -13.67 -14.91 15.90
CA GLY A 13 -12.60 -15.08 14.94
C GLY A 13 -11.85 -13.76 14.90
N VAL A 14 -10.60 -13.78 15.37
CA VAL A 14 -9.62 -12.77 15.00
C VAL A 14 -9.71 -12.74 13.48
N LYS A 15 -10.23 -11.61 12.95
CA LYS A 15 -10.24 -11.40 11.52
C LYS A 15 -8.79 -11.51 11.09
N ASP A 16 -8.47 -12.60 10.41
CA ASP A 16 -7.22 -12.78 9.70
C ASP A 16 -7.00 -11.50 8.89
N CYS A 17 -5.85 -10.83 9.08
CA CYS A 17 -5.56 -9.50 8.54
C CYS A 17 -5.51 -9.45 7.00
N ARG A 18 -5.88 -10.53 6.31
CA ARG A 18 -6.20 -10.51 4.88
C ARG A 18 -7.60 -9.98 4.64
N ASP A 19 -7.74 -8.67 4.83
CA ASP A 19 -8.83 -7.94 4.18
C ASP A 19 -8.62 -8.05 2.67
N ARG A 20 -9.54 -8.73 1.97
CA ARG A 20 -9.48 -8.98 0.51
C ARG A 20 -9.46 -7.68 -0.32
N ASN A 21 -9.70 -6.54 0.32
CA ASN A 21 -9.70 -5.21 -0.29
C ASN A 21 -8.43 -4.38 -0.05
N THR A 22 -7.38 -4.93 0.58
CA THR A 22 -6.10 -4.19 0.67
C THR A 22 -5.35 -4.28 -0.66
N PRO A 23 -5.08 -3.15 -1.34
CA PRO A 23 -4.32 -3.17 -2.59
C PRO A 23 -2.89 -3.66 -2.33
N ASP A 24 -2.39 -4.53 -3.21
CA ASP A 24 -1.01 -5.04 -3.16
C ASP A 24 0.00 -3.87 -3.06
N PRO A 25 0.82 -3.80 -1.99
CA PRO A 25 1.71 -2.67 -1.73
C PRO A 25 2.83 -2.54 -2.79
N TYR A 26 3.12 -3.59 -3.55
CA TYR A 26 4.12 -3.59 -4.61
C TYR A 26 3.54 -3.13 -5.94
N ARG A 27 2.26 -3.40 -6.17
CA ARG A 27 1.53 -3.03 -7.40
C ARG A 27 0.98 -1.60 -7.37
N TYR A 28 0.49 -1.16 -6.21
CA TYR A 28 -0.10 0.17 -6.03
C TYR A 28 0.67 0.95 -4.96
N GLN A 29 1.61 1.78 -5.42
CA GLN A 29 2.53 2.51 -4.55
C GLN A 29 1.99 3.87 -4.11
N GLN A 30 0.92 4.36 -4.74
CA GLN A 30 0.24 5.59 -4.31
C GLN A 30 -0.66 5.30 -3.12
N ARG A 31 -0.48 6.07 -2.05
CA ARG A 31 -1.28 5.98 -0.82
C ARG A 31 -1.92 7.32 -0.51
N VAL A 32 -3.10 7.24 0.08
CA VAL A 32 -3.89 8.38 0.50
C VAL A 32 -3.93 8.43 2.01
N TRP A 33 -3.77 9.62 2.57
CA TRP A 33 -3.89 9.89 3.98
C TRP A 33 -4.78 11.10 4.22
N TYR A 34 -5.57 10.99 5.28
CA TYR A 34 -6.49 12.01 5.74
C TYR A 34 -5.90 12.61 7.01
N PRO A 35 -5.21 13.75 6.92
CA PRO A 35 -4.68 14.39 8.11
C PRO A 35 -5.81 14.83 9.03
N TYR A 36 -5.52 14.87 10.32
CA TYR A 36 -6.40 15.52 11.28
C TYR A 36 -6.55 17.01 10.94
N ILE A 37 -7.77 17.51 11.03
CA ILE A 37 -8.12 18.90 10.71
C ILE A 37 -8.44 19.57 12.04
N SER A 38 -7.61 20.53 12.46
CA SER A 38 -7.84 21.26 13.70
C SER A 38 -8.89 22.35 13.51
N PRO A 39 -9.79 22.58 14.47
CA PRO A 39 -10.66 23.75 14.46
C PRO A 39 -9.91 25.09 14.53
N LEU A 40 -8.65 25.09 14.97
CA LEU A 40 -7.80 26.26 15.13
C LEU A 40 -6.74 26.41 14.02
N ASP A 41 -6.86 25.67 12.91
CA ASP A 41 -5.92 25.79 11.80
C ASP A 41 -6.11 27.14 11.07
N PRO A 42 -5.03 27.91 10.82
CA PRO A 42 -5.12 29.25 10.21
C PRO A 42 -5.45 29.24 8.71
N CYS A 43 -5.59 28.06 8.09
CA CYS A 43 -5.70 27.89 6.63
C CYS A 43 -6.80 26.85 6.30
N PRO A 44 -7.49 26.95 5.15
CA PRO A 44 -8.40 25.91 4.69
C PRO A 44 -7.73 24.53 4.68
N PRO A 45 -8.37 23.51 5.28
CA PRO A 45 -7.70 22.25 5.53
C PRO A 45 -7.56 21.40 4.27
N GLN A 46 -6.35 20.88 4.05
CA GLN A 46 -6.11 19.87 3.03
C GLN A 46 -6.61 18.51 3.51
N ARG A 47 -7.82 18.13 3.09
CA ARG A 47 -8.49 16.90 3.52
C ARG A 47 -7.80 15.61 3.07
N VAL A 48 -7.07 15.67 1.96
CA VAL A 48 -6.50 14.48 1.31
C VAL A 48 -5.07 14.77 0.89
N LYS A 49 -4.14 13.96 1.36
CA LYS A 49 -2.75 13.97 0.94
C LYS A 49 -2.43 12.65 0.26
N THR A 50 -1.86 12.72 -0.93
CA THR A 50 -1.44 11.54 -1.69
C THR A 50 0.08 11.50 -1.73
N TYR A 51 0.66 10.34 -1.44
CA TYR A 51 2.11 10.13 -1.46
C TYR A 51 2.42 8.84 -2.22
N VAL A 52 3.61 8.78 -2.80
CA VAL A 52 4.16 7.53 -3.32
C VAL A 52 5.01 6.91 -2.22
N VAL A 53 4.65 5.71 -1.76
CA VAL A 53 5.47 4.94 -0.82
C VAL A 53 6.27 3.91 -1.61
N ALA A 54 7.59 4.01 -1.48
CA ALA A 54 8.49 3.15 -2.22
C ALA A 54 8.35 1.68 -1.78
N PRO A 55 8.40 0.71 -2.71
CA PRO A 55 8.11 -0.70 -2.44
C PRO A 55 9.11 -1.35 -1.47
N ASN A 56 10.33 -0.81 -1.36
CA ASN A 56 11.34 -1.30 -0.42
C ASN A 56 10.91 -1.17 1.05
N GLN A 57 10.02 -0.24 1.39
CA GLN A 57 9.53 -0.06 2.76
C GLN A 57 8.63 -1.20 3.25
N PHE A 58 8.18 -2.06 2.33
CA PHE A 58 7.34 -3.23 2.64
C PHE A 58 8.13 -4.54 2.58
N LEU A 59 9.37 -4.50 2.10
CA LEU A 59 10.24 -5.66 2.02
C LEU A 59 11.11 -5.71 3.28
N GLY A 60 10.78 -6.61 4.21
CA GLY A 60 11.55 -6.74 5.46
C GLY A 60 12.98 -7.25 5.22
N PHE A 61 13.09 -8.40 4.55
CA PHE A 61 14.38 -9.00 4.17
C PHE A 61 14.31 -9.47 2.72
N GLN A 62 15.45 -9.49 2.02
CA GLN A 62 15.54 -9.98 0.65
C GLN A 62 15.65 -11.52 0.66
N PRO A 63 14.60 -12.28 0.31
CA PRO A 63 14.69 -13.72 0.30
C PRO A 63 15.71 -14.19 -0.75
N PRO A 64 16.38 -15.35 -0.52
CA PRO A 64 17.25 -15.93 -1.53
C PRO A 64 16.44 -16.28 -2.78
N GLY A 65 17.04 -16.10 -3.96
CA GLY A 65 16.40 -16.42 -5.23
C GLY A 65 15.30 -15.43 -5.65
N LEU A 66 15.28 -14.21 -5.11
CA LEU A 66 14.37 -13.17 -5.56
C LEU A 66 14.53 -12.96 -7.09
N PRO A 67 13.44 -12.93 -7.88
CA PRO A 67 13.54 -12.81 -9.33
C PRO A 67 14.27 -11.52 -9.71
N GLN A 68 15.13 -11.60 -10.72
CA GLN A 68 15.92 -10.48 -11.19
C GLN A 68 15.63 -10.20 -12.66
N TYR A 69 15.76 -8.93 -13.05
CA TYR A 69 15.80 -8.57 -14.45
C TYR A 69 17.12 -8.99 -15.10
N PRO A 70 17.13 -9.28 -16.40
CA PRO A 70 18.38 -9.38 -17.14
C PRO A 70 19.13 -8.03 -17.10
N PRO A 71 20.47 -8.02 -17.16
CA PRO A 71 21.27 -6.81 -16.90
C PRO A 71 20.86 -5.59 -17.72
N HIS A 72 20.61 -5.77 -19.03
CA HIS A 72 20.19 -4.68 -19.92
C HIS A 72 18.87 -4.02 -19.48
N LYS A 73 17.94 -4.80 -18.93
CA LYS A 73 16.64 -4.31 -18.46
C LYS A 73 16.76 -3.68 -17.09
N ALA A 74 17.60 -4.22 -16.22
CA ALA A 74 17.88 -3.65 -14.90
C ALA A 74 18.43 -2.22 -15.01
N LEU A 75 19.39 -2.00 -15.92
CA LEU A 75 19.96 -0.65 -16.16
C LEU A 75 18.91 0.35 -16.63
N ARG A 76 18.01 -0.06 -17.54
CA ARG A 76 16.92 0.81 -18.03
C ARG A 76 15.87 1.11 -16.96
N ARG A 77 15.63 0.17 -16.04
CA ARG A 77 14.62 0.30 -14.98
C ARG A 77 15.17 0.97 -13.73
N GLY A 78 16.49 1.05 -13.57
CA GLY A 78 17.16 1.56 -12.37
C GLY A 78 17.04 0.62 -11.16
N THR A 79 16.65 -0.63 -11.36
CA THR A 79 16.53 -1.64 -10.29
C THR A 79 16.77 -3.04 -10.85
N LEU A 80 17.44 -3.87 -10.05
CA LEU A 80 17.68 -5.27 -10.39
C LEU A 80 16.43 -6.14 -10.18
N TRP A 81 15.60 -5.80 -9.19
CA TRP A 81 14.47 -6.63 -8.78
C TRP A 81 13.14 -6.08 -9.28
N PRO A 82 12.29 -6.90 -9.94
CA PRO A 82 10.97 -6.48 -10.40
C PRO A 82 10.05 -6.01 -9.29
N VAL A 83 10.13 -6.62 -8.11
CA VAL A 83 9.29 -6.26 -6.95
C VAL A 83 9.60 -4.87 -6.39
N LEU A 84 10.82 -4.37 -6.64
CA LEU A 84 11.25 -3.04 -6.21
C LEU A 84 11.06 -1.97 -7.29
N TYR A 85 10.45 -2.32 -8.42
CA TYR A 85 10.23 -1.38 -9.51
C TYR A 85 9.14 -0.37 -9.15
N SER A 86 9.50 0.92 -9.16
CA SER A 86 8.59 2.04 -8.93
C SER A 86 8.47 2.89 -10.22
N PRO A 87 7.36 2.82 -10.96
CA PRO A 87 7.16 3.69 -12.11
C PRO A 87 6.88 5.12 -11.64
N TYR A 88 7.59 6.10 -12.22
CA TYR A 88 7.32 7.53 -12.02
C TYR A 88 6.52 8.06 -13.22
N PRO A 89 5.18 8.09 -13.15
CA PRO A 89 4.40 8.63 -14.25
C PRO A 89 4.69 10.13 -14.40
N PRO A 90 4.78 10.65 -15.64
CA PRO A 90 4.89 12.09 -15.84
C PRO A 90 3.67 12.76 -15.18
N LYS A 91 3.90 13.90 -14.52
CA LYS A 91 2.80 14.74 -14.06
C LYS A 91 1.97 15.10 -15.30
N LYS A 92 0.69 14.72 -15.31
CA LYS A 92 -0.23 15.27 -16.31
C LYS A 92 -0.27 16.76 -16.03
N THR A 93 0.41 17.55 -16.84
CA THR A 93 0.12 18.98 -16.88
C THR A 93 -1.35 19.08 -17.24
N PRO A 94 -2.15 19.91 -16.54
CA PRO A 94 -3.43 20.30 -17.08
C PRO A 94 -3.14 20.77 -18.50
N ARG A 95 -3.81 20.17 -19.49
CA ARG A 95 -3.71 20.66 -20.85
C ARG A 95 -4.17 22.10 -20.75
N GLU A 96 -3.23 23.02 -20.92
CA GLU A 96 -3.50 24.44 -20.95
C GLU A 96 -4.52 24.64 -22.07
N GLU A 97 -5.77 24.82 -21.69
CA GLU A 97 -6.86 25.16 -22.58
C GLU A 97 -6.56 26.60 -23.00
N ARG A 98 -5.75 26.70 -24.06
CA ARG A 98 -5.33 27.94 -24.71
C ARG A 98 -6.51 28.55 -25.44
#